data_AF-A0A3B0SBE1-F1
#
_entry.id   AF-A0A3B0SBE1-F1
#
_cell.length_a   1.000
_cell.length_b   1.000
_cell.length_c   1.000
_cell.angle_alpha   90.00
_cell.angle_beta   90.00
_cell.angle_gamma   90.00
#
_symmetry.space_group_name_H-M   'P 1'
#
loop_
_entity.id
_entity.type
_entity.pdbx_description
1 polymer ?
#
loop_
_entity_poly.entity_id
_entity_poly.type
_entity_poly.pdbx_seq_one_letter_code
_entity_poly.pdbx_strand_id
1 'polypeptide(L)'
;MKPLQAIAENTIEEIKKIAGPALSDEQKQQISHLIDDAVVKALLEGQHRAVDAALNCPDADQDLTHKIAKEIRLKNDALIVNLTSLR
;
A
#
# COMPACT_ATOMS: atom_id res chain seq x y z
N MET A 1 12.48 4.26 -1.77
CA MET A 1 11.45 5.31 -1.62
C MET A 1 10.75 5.73 -2.92
N LYS A 2 11.33 5.50 -4.11
CA LYS A 2 10.76 5.90 -5.42
C LYS A 2 9.33 5.39 -5.79
N PRO A 3 8.88 4.17 -5.40
CA PRO A 3 7.57 3.67 -5.86
C PRO A 3 6.37 4.27 -5.13
N LEU A 4 6.51 4.63 -3.85
CA LEU A 4 5.50 5.37 -3.09
C LEU A 4 5.26 6.77 -3.69
N GLN A 5 6.35 7.40 -4.12
CA GLN A 5 6.32 8.70 -4.76
C GLN A 5 5.62 8.62 -6.14
N ALA A 6 5.91 7.57 -6.93
CA ALA A 6 5.21 7.32 -8.19
C ALA A 6 3.71 7.04 -8.00
N ILE A 7 3.32 6.35 -6.93
CA ILE A 7 1.90 6.14 -6.57
C ILE A 7 1.23 7.49 -6.26
N ALA A 8 1.86 8.31 -5.41
CA ALA A 8 1.33 9.63 -5.06
C ALA A 8 1.25 10.57 -6.27
N GLU A 9 2.27 10.58 -7.13
CA GLU A 9 2.31 11.37 -8.37
C GLU A 9 1.21 10.94 -9.35
N ASN A 10 1.02 9.63 -9.55
CA ASN A 10 -0.08 9.12 -10.39
C ASN A 10 -1.46 9.49 -9.84
N THR A 11 -1.66 9.39 -8.52
CA THR A 11 -2.93 9.79 -7.88
C THR A 11 -3.17 11.30 -8.02
N ILE A 12 -2.14 12.14 -7.91
CA ILE A 12 -2.23 13.60 -8.12
C ILE A 12 -2.62 13.93 -9.57
N GLU A 13 -2.06 13.23 -10.56
CA GLU A 13 -2.42 13.41 -11.97
C GLU A 13 -3.86 12.99 -12.28
N GLU A 14 -4.35 11.92 -11.68
CA GLU A 14 -5.77 11.54 -11.80
C GLU A 14 -6.70 12.54 -11.12
N ILE A 15 -6.33 13.07 -9.93
CA ILE A 15 -7.11 14.13 -9.26
C ILE A 15 -7.17 15.40 -10.14
N LYS A 16 -6.08 15.79 -10.79
CA LYS A 16 -6.06 16.95 -11.71
C LYS A 16 -7.00 16.78 -12.91
N LYS A 17 -7.16 15.56 -13.43
CA LYS A 17 -8.11 15.28 -14.52
C LYS A 17 -9.57 15.43 -14.09
N ILE A 18 -9.85 15.21 -12.80
CA ILE A 18 -11.19 15.29 -12.22
C ILE A 18 -11.50 16.73 -11.76
N ALA A 19 -10.53 17.43 -11.18
CA ALA A 19 -10.68 18.74 -10.57
C ALA A 19 -10.61 19.90 -11.58
N GLY A 20 -11.69 20.13 -12.32
CA GLY A 20 -12.04 21.48 -12.77
C GLY A 20 -12.50 22.37 -11.59
N PRO A 21 -13.04 23.60 -11.81
CA PRO A 21 -13.18 24.62 -10.76
C PRO A 21 -14.15 24.31 -9.60
N ALA A 22 -14.86 23.18 -9.60
CA ALA A 22 -15.49 22.60 -8.41
C ALA A 22 -15.74 21.12 -8.64
N LEU A 23 -15.36 20.28 -7.67
CA LEU A 23 -15.60 18.84 -7.70
C LEU A 23 -17.08 18.54 -7.36
N SER A 24 -17.77 17.80 -8.24
CA SER A 24 -19.08 17.22 -7.91
C SER A 24 -18.95 16.14 -6.83
N ASP A 25 -20.07 15.73 -6.23
CA ASP A 25 -20.04 14.71 -5.18
C ASP A 25 -19.61 13.33 -5.71
N GLU A 26 -20.01 12.94 -6.92
CA GLU A 26 -19.44 11.76 -7.60
C GLU A 26 -17.92 11.86 -7.75
N GLN A 27 -17.43 13.04 -8.13
CA GLN A 27 -15.99 13.26 -8.33
C GLN A 27 -15.22 13.16 -7.02
N LYS A 28 -15.76 13.70 -5.92
CA LYS A 28 -15.18 13.54 -4.57
C LYS A 28 -15.13 12.08 -4.16
N GLN A 29 -16.19 11.31 -4.45
CA GLN A 29 -16.24 9.88 -4.12
C GLN A 29 -15.22 9.08 -4.93
N GLN A 30 -15.07 9.36 -6.22
CA GLN A 30 -14.04 8.74 -7.07
C GLN A 30 -12.63 9.07 -6.59
N ILE A 31 -12.37 10.32 -6.19
CA ILE A 31 -11.08 10.73 -5.61
C ILE A 31 -10.81 9.99 -4.29
N SER A 32 -11.82 9.85 -3.42
CA SER A 32 -11.68 9.11 -2.17
C SER A 32 -11.27 7.66 -2.43
N HIS A 33 -11.94 6.98 -3.37
CA HIS A 33 -11.59 5.61 -3.76
C HIS A 33 -10.16 5.50 -4.33
N LEU A 34 -9.73 6.48 -5.14
CA LEU A 34 -8.38 6.51 -5.70
C LEU A 34 -7.30 6.68 -4.62
N ILE A 35 -7.56 7.50 -3.60
CA ILE A 35 -6.66 7.68 -2.46
C ILE A 35 -6.57 6.40 -1.63
N ASP A 36 -7.70 5.76 -1.32
CA ASP A 36 -7.72 4.49 -0.60
C ASP A 36 -6.90 3.40 -1.32
N ASP A 37 -7.12 3.25 -2.63
CA ASP A 37 -6.40 2.26 -3.43
C ASP A 37 -4.89 2.54 -3.47
N ALA A 38 -4.50 3.82 -3.54
CA ALA A 38 -3.11 4.23 -3.51
C ALA A 38 -2.45 3.88 -2.16
N VAL A 39 -3.14 4.12 -1.04
CA VAL A 39 -2.65 3.77 0.31
C VAL A 39 -2.51 2.26 0.48
N VAL A 40 -3.49 1.48 0.03
CA VAL A 40 -3.43 0.01 0.10
C VAL A 40 -2.26 -0.53 -0.72
N LYS A 41 -2.07 -0.06 -1.96
CA LYS A 41 -0.94 -0.48 -2.82
C LYS A 41 0.41 -0.11 -2.22
N ALA A 42 0.52 1.10 -1.67
CA ALA A 42 1.72 1.57 -0.99
C ALA A 42 2.12 0.70 0.20
N LEU A 43 1.13 0.30 1.01
CA LEU A 43 1.33 -0.62 2.13
C LEU A 43 1.82 -1.98 1.63
N LEU A 44 1.12 -2.62 0.69
CA LEU A 44 1.51 -3.90 0.08
C LEU A 44 2.96 -3.90 -0.44
N GLU A 45 3.34 -2.84 -1.13
CA GLU A 45 4.69 -2.67 -1.68
C GLU A 45 5.75 -2.49 -0.58
N GLY A 46 5.42 -1.82 0.52
CA GLY A 46 6.29 -1.74 1.70
C GLY A 46 6.49 -3.09 2.39
N GLN A 47 5.44 -3.92 2.40
CA GLN A 47 5.43 -5.23 3.02
C GLN A 47 6.28 -6.26 2.27
N HIS A 48 6.18 -6.28 0.93
CA HIS A 48 7.05 -7.12 0.10
C HIS A 48 8.52 -6.81 0.37
N ARG A 49 8.89 -5.53 0.40
CA ARG A 49 10.27 -5.12 0.72
C ARG A 49 10.73 -5.55 2.11
N ALA A 50 9.85 -5.49 3.11
CA ALA A 50 10.20 -5.92 4.47
C ALA A 50 10.46 -7.44 4.54
N VAL A 51 9.66 -8.22 3.81
CA VAL A 51 9.85 -9.67 3.68
C VAL A 51 11.13 -9.98 2.91
N ASP A 52 11.38 -9.31 1.78
CA ASP A 52 12.59 -9.50 0.98
C ASP A 52 13.86 -9.14 1.76
N ALA A 53 13.80 -8.08 2.57
CA ALA A 53 14.90 -7.70 3.46
C ALA A 53 15.16 -8.75 4.54
N ALA A 54 14.10 -9.33 5.12
CA ALA A 54 14.25 -10.43 6.07
C ALA A 54 14.91 -11.63 5.38
N LEU A 55 14.37 -12.08 4.24
CA LEU A 55 14.83 -13.27 3.51
C LEU A 55 16.27 -13.21 3.01
N ASN A 56 16.90 -12.02 2.96
CA ASN A 56 18.30 -11.83 2.58
C ASN A 56 19.31 -12.03 3.75
N CYS A 57 18.92 -12.68 4.85
CA CYS A 57 19.84 -13.01 5.95
C CYS A 57 20.74 -14.23 5.66
N PRO A 58 21.96 -14.30 6.25
CA PRO A 58 22.83 -15.47 6.15
C PRO A 58 22.17 -16.76 6.68
N ASP A 59 22.57 -17.92 6.14
CA ASP A 59 21.95 -19.24 6.41
C ASP A 59 21.82 -19.61 7.90
N ALA A 60 22.65 -19.03 8.77
CA ALA A 60 22.60 -19.25 10.21
C ALA A 60 21.28 -18.78 10.85
N ASP A 61 20.59 -17.80 10.26
CA ASP A 61 19.38 -17.18 10.81
C ASP A 61 18.13 -17.42 9.94
N GLN A 62 18.20 -18.36 8.98
CA GLN A 62 17.16 -18.57 7.97
C GLN A 62 15.80 -18.99 8.56
N ASP A 63 15.81 -19.81 9.62
CA ASP A 63 14.57 -20.27 10.27
C ASP A 63 13.87 -19.15 11.07
N LEU A 64 14.66 -18.31 11.74
CA LEU A 64 14.16 -17.10 12.43
C LEU A 64 13.63 -16.09 11.41
N THR A 65 14.36 -15.92 10.30
CA THR A 65 13.99 -15.06 9.19
C THR A 65 12.65 -15.47 8.57
N HIS A 66 12.42 -16.76 8.32
CA HIS A 66 11.14 -17.25 7.81
C HIS A 66 9.99 -17.00 8.79
N LYS A 67 10.22 -17.14 10.10
CA LYS A 67 9.22 -16.82 11.13
C LYS A 67 8.86 -15.34 11.12
N ILE A 68 9.85 -14.45 11.07
CA ILE A 68 9.64 -13.00 10.99
C ILE A 68 8.87 -12.62 9.72
N ALA A 69 9.27 -13.17 8.56
CA ALA A 69 8.57 -12.94 7.30
C ALA A 69 7.10 -13.40 7.36
N LYS A 70 6.82 -14.54 8.00
CA LYS A 70 5.46 -15.05 8.19
C LYS A 70 4.63 -14.16 9.11
N GLU A 71 5.18 -13.68 10.21
CA GLU A 71 4.48 -12.76 11.12
C GLU A 71 4.18 -11.42 10.46
N ILE A 72 5.13 -10.89 9.68
CA ILE A 72 4.91 -9.68 8.86
C ILE A 72 3.71 -9.90 7.95
N ARG A 73 3.69 -10.99 7.17
CA ARG A 73 2.55 -11.32 6.28
C ARG A 73 1.22 -11.43 7.02
N LEU A 74 1.16 -12.11 8.17
CA LEU A 74 -0.08 -12.26 8.93
C LEU A 74 -0.64 -10.92 9.44
N LYS A 75 0.21 -10.04 9.98
CA LYS A 75 -0.24 -8.72 10.45
C LYS A 75 -0.71 -7.84 9.29
N ASN A 76 -0.08 -8.02 8.12
CA ASN A 76 -0.41 -7.31 6.91
C ASN A 76 -1.77 -7.73 6.33
N ASP A 77 -2.04 -9.03 6.27
CA ASP A 77 -3.32 -9.56 5.82
C ASP A 77 -4.46 -9.03 6.68
N ALA A 78 -4.27 -9.01 8.01
CA ALA A 78 -5.24 -8.43 8.94
C ALA A 78 -5.46 -6.91 8.72
N LEU A 79 -4.39 -6.16 8.44
CA LEU A 79 -4.48 -4.72 8.13
C LEU A 79 -5.25 -4.47 6.83
N ILE A 80 -4.99 -5.24 5.77
CA ILE A 80 -5.68 -5.13 4.49
C ILE A 80 -7.16 -5.44 4.67
N VAL A 81 -7.49 -6.56 5.34
CA VAL A 81 -8.88 -6.92 5.63
C VAL A 81 -9.59 -5.80 6.38
N ASN A 82 -8.99 -5.26 7.44
CA ASN A 82 -9.58 -4.15 8.19
C ASN A 82 -9.83 -2.91 7.31
N LEU A 83 -8.84 -2.50 6.51
CA LEU A 83 -8.98 -1.35 5.62
C LEU A 83 -10.04 -1.57 4.54
N THR A 84 -10.11 -2.78 3.97
CA THR A 84 -11.14 -3.12 2.98
C THR A 84 -12.54 -3.24 3.59
N SER A 85 -12.66 -3.60 4.87
CA SER A 85 -13.95 -3.70 5.58
C SER A 85 -14.52 -2.36 6.02
N LEU A 86 -13.72 -1.28 5.97
CA LEU A 86 -14.14 0.09 6.26
C LEU A 86 -14.69 0.83 5.02
N ARG A 87 -14.68 0.16 3.86
CA ARG A 87 -15.38 0.59 2.63
C ARG A 87 -16.81 0.07 2.63
#